data_AF-A0A6A7M9X8-F1
#
_entry.id   AF-A0A6A7M9X8-F1
#
_cell.length_a   1.000
_cell.length_b   1.000
_cell.length_c   1.000
_cell.angle_alpha   90.00
_cell.angle_beta   90.00
_cell.angle_gamma   90.00
#
_symmetry.space_group_name_H-M   'P 1'
#
loop_
_entity.id
_entity.type
_entity.pdbx_description
1 polymer ?
#
loop_
_entity_poly.entity_id
_entity_poly.type
_entity_poly.pdbx_seq_one_letter_code
_entity_poly.pdbx_strand_id
1 'polypeptide(L)'
;MNARIKATTASKATTVWRQHDGKPVSCLEKIKVLNQNIQEIETLCADALEDGVLMGCDADQIKAALHELIDGLKAPHAAKK
;
A
#
# COMPACT_ATOMS: atom_id res chain seq x y z
N MET A 1 2.10 0.81 -35.05
CA MET A 1 3.03 -0.06 -34.30
C MET A 1 3.04 0.45 -32.85
N ASN A 2 2.12 -0.03 -32.01
CA ASN A 2 1.96 0.52 -30.67
C ASN A 2 2.95 -0.15 -29.71
N ALA A 3 3.87 0.65 -29.18
CA ALA A 3 4.84 0.23 -28.19
C ALA A 3 4.11 -0.26 -26.93
N ARG A 4 4.27 -1.54 -26.60
CA ARG A 4 3.93 -2.10 -25.30
C ARG A 4 4.71 -1.32 -24.24
N ILE A 5 4.01 -0.51 -23.46
CA ILE A 5 4.54 -0.03 -22.18
C ILE A 5 4.69 -1.26 -21.30
N LYS A 6 5.93 -1.76 -21.17
CA LYS A 6 6.27 -2.76 -20.18
C LYS A 6 6.16 -2.07 -18.82
N ALA A 7 5.14 -2.42 -18.04
CA ALA A 7 5.12 -2.12 -16.62
C ALA A 7 6.39 -2.71 -16.01
N THR A 8 7.35 -1.85 -15.71
CA THR A 8 8.57 -2.22 -15.00
C THR A 8 8.15 -2.42 -13.56
N THR A 9 8.02 -3.67 -13.14
CA THR A 9 7.89 -4.03 -11.73
C THR A 9 9.19 -3.63 -11.03
N ALA A 10 9.20 -2.40 -10.51
CA ALA A 10 10.28 -1.89 -9.69
C ALA A 10 10.42 -2.83 -8.48
N SER A 11 11.63 -3.38 -8.29
CA SER A 11 11.99 -4.13 -7.09
C SER A 11 11.64 -3.27 -5.87
N LYS A 12 10.63 -3.72 -5.11
CA LYS A 12 10.07 -2.97 -3.98
C LYS A 12 11.19 -2.73 -2.97
N ALA A 13 11.66 -1.48 -2.90
CA ALA A 13 12.61 -1.05 -1.87
C ALA A 13 12.04 -1.47 -0.51
N THR A 14 12.83 -2.19 0.30
CA THR A 14 12.37 -2.66 1.60
C THR A 14 12.09 -1.45 2.48
N THR A 15 10.81 -1.17 2.74
CA THR A 15 10.39 -0.07 3.62
C THR A 15 11.08 -0.22 4.97
N VAL A 16 11.81 0.82 5.38
CA VAL A 16 12.36 0.89 6.74
C VAL A 16 11.27 1.38 7.66
N TRP A 17 10.65 0.44 8.38
CA TRP A 17 9.66 0.75 9.41
C TRP A 17 10.31 1.48 10.58
N ARG A 18 9.66 2.53 11.08
CA ARG A 18 10.13 3.36 12.18
C ARG A 18 9.17 3.33 13.36
N GLN A 19 9.72 3.42 14.56
CA GLN A 19 8.99 3.60 15.80
C GLN A 19 8.57 5.07 15.97
N HIS A 20 7.77 5.34 17.00
CA HIS A 20 7.30 6.70 17.31
C HIS A 20 8.44 7.68 17.64
N ASP A 21 9.61 7.19 18.06
CA ASP A 21 10.80 7.98 18.35
C ASP A 21 11.71 8.16 17.11
N GLY A 22 11.27 7.69 15.94
CA GLY A 22 12.00 7.76 14.68
C GLY A 22 13.05 6.68 14.46
N LYS A 23 13.36 5.86 15.49
CA LYS A 23 14.31 4.74 15.35
C LYS A 23 13.74 3.63 14.47
N PRO A 24 14.58 2.90 13.72
CA PRO A 24 14.11 1.76 12.94
C PRO A 24 13.57 0.65 13.86
N VAL A 25 12.52 -0.03 13.40
CA VAL A 25 12.07 -1.29 14.01
C VAL A 25 13.16 -2.33 13.76
N SER A 26 13.76 -2.87 14.83
CA SER A 26 14.90 -3.80 14.74
C SER A 26 14.51 -5.29 14.83
N CYS A 27 13.32 -5.60 15.33
CA CYS A 27 12.86 -6.98 15.46
C CYS A 27 12.44 -7.55 14.10
N LEU A 28 13.17 -8.55 13.61
CA LEU A 28 12.94 -9.15 12.29
C LEU A 28 11.51 -9.69 12.12
N GLU A 29 10.96 -10.34 13.15
CA GLU A 29 9.59 -10.87 13.08
C GLU A 29 8.54 -9.76 12.94
N LYS A 30 8.74 -8.62 13.61
CA LYS A 30 7.85 -7.44 13.43
C LYS A 30 7.94 -6.90 12.00
N ILE A 31 9.15 -6.81 11.45
CA ILE A 31 9.36 -6.34 10.07
C ILE A 31 8.68 -7.27 9.07
N LYS A 32 8.81 -8.60 9.26
CA LYS A 32 8.14 -9.60 8.41
C LYS A 32 6.63 -9.40 8.41
N VAL A 33 6.01 -9.30 9.58
CA VAL A 33 4.56 -9.07 9.70
C VAL A 33 4.14 -7.77 9.02
N LEU A 34 4.87 -6.67 9.25
CA LEU A 34 4.55 -5.38 8.59
C LEU A 34 4.66 -5.47 7.06
N ASN A 35 5.66 -6.17 6.55
CA ASN A 35 5.81 -6.39 5.11
C ASN A 35 4.69 -7.26 4.54
N GLN A 36 4.30 -8.33 5.25
CA GLN A 36 3.17 -9.19 4.87
C GLN A 36 1.87 -8.39 4.80
N ASN A 37 1.57 -7.58 5.82
CA ASN A 37 0.39 -6.71 5.83
C ASN A 37 0.36 -5.78 4.60
N ILE A 38 1.48 -5.15 4.25
CA ILE A 38 1.53 -4.29 3.06
C ILE A 38 1.37 -5.07 1.76
N GLN A 39 1.88 -6.31 1.67
CA GLN A 39 1.68 -7.16 0.51
C GLN A 39 0.21 -7.60 0.37
N GLU A 40 -0.46 -7.90 1.48
CA GLU A 40 -1.89 -8.23 1.49
C GLU A 40 -2.73 -7.04 1.06
N ILE A 41 -2.46 -5.84 1.59
CA ILE A 41 -3.14 -4.61 1.19
C ILE A 41 -2.91 -4.31 -0.29
N GLU A 42 -1.68 -4.46 -0.79
CA GLU A 42 -1.36 -4.24 -2.20
C GLU A 42 -2.17 -5.16 -3.11
N THR A 43 -2.26 -6.44 -2.78
CA THR A 43 -3.07 -7.42 -3.52
C THR A 43 -4.55 -7.01 -3.53
N LEU A 44 -5.12 -6.70 -2.35
CA LEU A 44 -6.51 -6.27 -2.25
C LEU A 44 -6.81 -4.99 -3.03
N CYS A 45 -5.89 -4.02 -3.02
CA CYS A 45 -6.03 -2.79 -3.81
C CYS A 45 -5.93 -3.05 -5.31
N ALA A 46 -5.09 -4.00 -5.75
CA ALA A 46 -4.98 -4.39 -7.14
C ALA A 46 -6.26 -5.07 -7.64
N ASP A 47 -6.81 -6.00 -6.85
CA ASP A 47 -8.07 -6.67 -7.15
C ASP A 47 -9.23 -5.67 -7.25
N ALA A 48 -9.34 -4.75 -6.28
CA ALA A 48 -10.35 -3.68 -6.30
C ALA A 48 -10.22 -2.75 -7.52
N LEU A 49 -8.98 -2.47 -7.95
CA LEU A 49 -8.72 -1.69 -9.16
C LEU A 49 -9.15 -2.46 -10.41
N GLU A 50 -8.80 -3.73 -10.52
CA GLU A 50 -9.19 -4.59 -11.64
C GLU A 50 -10.71 -4.69 -11.74
N ASP A 51 -11.40 -4.98 -10.63
CA ASP A 51 -12.85 -5.09 -10.57
C ASP A 51 -13.54 -3.81 -11.02
N GLY A 52 -13.10 -2.65 -10.51
CA GLY A 52 -13.71 -1.37 -10.89
C GLY A 52 -13.47 -1.04 -12.36
N VAL A 53 -12.29 -1.34 -12.91
CA VAL A 53 -12.00 -1.17 -14.35
C VAL A 53 -12.86 -2.13 -15.18
N LEU A 54 -13.05 -3.38 -14.76
CA LEU A 54 -13.93 -4.35 -15.43
C LEU A 54 -15.40 -3.89 -15.42
N MET A 55 -15.82 -3.16 -14.39
CA MET A 55 -17.15 -2.53 -14.30
C MET A 55 -17.26 -1.21 -15.10
N GLY A 56 -16.20 -0.78 -15.78
CA GLY A 56 -16.18 0.41 -16.65
C GLY A 56 -15.86 1.73 -15.92
N CYS A 57 -15.36 1.67 -14.68
CA CYS A 57 -14.89 2.86 -13.98
C CYS A 57 -13.53 3.32 -14.50
N ASP A 58 -13.23 4.61 -14.32
CA ASP A 58 -11.91 5.15 -14.58
C ASP A 58 -10.90 4.68 -13.51
N ALA A 59 -9.73 4.21 -13.94
CA ALA A 59 -8.71 3.66 -13.05
C ALA A 59 -8.16 4.70 -12.06
N ASP A 60 -8.06 5.96 -12.47
CA ASP A 60 -7.53 7.02 -11.63
C ASP A 60 -8.56 7.47 -10.58
N GLN A 61 -9.86 7.38 -10.88
CA GLN A 61 -10.91 7.54 -9.87
C GLN A 61 -10.83 6.48 -8.77
N ILE A 62 -10.59 5.21 -9.12
CA ILE A 62 -10.46 4.14 -8.12
C ILE A 62 -9.22 4.36 -7.24
N LYS A 63 -8.08 4.71 -7.86
CA LYS A 63 -6.87 5.06 -7.10
C LYS A 63 -7.10 6.25 -6.17
N ALA A 64 -7.81 7.28 -6.62
CA ALA A 64 -8.13 8.44 -5.80
C ALA A 64 -8.96 8.04 -4.56
N ALA A 65 -9.97 7.17 -4.75
CA ALA A 65 -10.76 6.65 -3.64
C ALA A 65 -9.94 5.82 -2.65
N LEU A 66 -9.00 4.99 -3.14
CA LEU A 66 -8.07 4.23 -2.29
C LEU A 66 -7.13 5.15 -1.49
N HIS A 67 -6.63 6.23 -2.11
CA HIS A 67 -5.83 7.24 -1.43
C HIS A 67 -6.62 7.95 -0.32
N GLU A 68 -7.83 8.41 -0.62
CA GLU A 68 -8.71 9.07 0.36
C GLU A 68 -9.06 8.12 1.53
N LEU A 69 -9.29 6.84 1.25
CA LEU A 69 -9.52 5.82 2.27
C LEU A 69 -8.33 5.70 3.23
N ILE A 70 -7.11 5.63 2.70
CA ILE A 70 -5.88 5.51 3.51
C ILE A 70 -5.66 6.78 4.34
N ASP A 71 -5.84 7.97 3.74
CA ASP A 71 -5.68 9.25 4.42
C ASP A 71 -6.71 9.46 5.55
N GLY A 72 -7.89 8.84 5.42
CA GLY A 72 -8.94 8.87 6.43
C GLY A 72 -8.73 7.90 7.62
N LEU A 73 -7.77 6.98 7.53
CA LEU A 73 -7.51 6.01 8.61
C LEU A 73 -7.01 6.70 9.88
N LYS A 74 -7.67 6.42 11.01
CA LYS A 74 -7.24 6.90 12.33
C LYS A 74 -6.48 5.80 13.06
N ALA A 75 -5.28 6.11 13.54
CA ALA A 75 -4.53 5.20 14.40
C ALA A 75 -5.32 4.95 15.70
N PRO A 76 -5.69 3.70 16.04
CA PRO A 76 -6.57 3.42 17.18
C PRO A 76 -6.03 3.91 18.53
N HIS A 77 -4.71 4.01 18.69
CA HIS A 77 -4.06 4.32 19.96
C HIS A 77 -2.85 5.26 19.81
N ALA A 78 -3.03 6.47 19.29
CA ALA A 78 -2.11 7.57 19.55
C ALA A 78 -2.27 8.07 21.02
N ALA A 79 -2.25 7.15 21.99
CA ALA A 79 -2.25 7.51 23.40
C ALA A 79 -0.84 8.01 23.72
N LYS A 80 -0.74 9.33 23.87
CA LYS A 80 0.43 10.03 24.41
C LYS A 80 0.89 9.31 25.67
N LYS A 81 2.16 8.91 25.71
CA LYS A 81 2.86 8.70 26.97
C LYS A 81 3.48 10.02 27.40
#